data_AF-A0A7C3JYV5-F1
#
_entry.id   AF-A0A7C3JYV5-F1
#
_cell.length_a   1.000
_cell.length_b   1.000
_cell.length_c   1.000
_cell.angle_alpha   90.00
_cell.angle_beta   90.00
_cell.angle_gamma   90.00
#
_symmetry.space_group_name_H-M   'P 1'
#
loop_
_entity.id
_entity.type
_entity.pdbx_description
1 polymer ?
#
loop_
_entity_poly.entity_id
_entity_poly.type
_entity_poly.pdbx_seq_one_letter_code
_entity_poly.pdbx_strand_id
1 'polypeptide(L)'
;MPSPELIQEAERQLTICNACRYCEGYCAVFPAMELRRRFDERDIVYLANLCFECRACYYACPFTPPHDYQLNIPQVLAEVRLQTYAEYTPPRVLSRLFRGNGRLVAFAVAACVLLVLLAAVAVQGSDAVFGEPAAEGSFYQVVPYLAMTLPALALSGYWIWALLAGGLRFWRSTRGSLGDLVDGPSLSKATKDAFGLEYLKGGGEGCTYPDERPSASRRWLHQALVAGILLDFASTTVAAVYHNFLGEDAPYPYLSLPVVLGTAGGALIVGAVLGLAWLKLRADPLPAYRRMLGLDWAFLWLLLLTAATGLVLLALRDTSAMGALLTVHLGIVAALYLALPYSKFAHVVYRYAALVRYRIETARQGRAV
;
A
#
# COMPACT_ATOMS: atom_id res chain seq x y z
N MET A 1 -11.07 -16.80 -6.72
CA MET A 1 -11.78 -16.52 -5.45
C MET A 1 -11.00 -17.15 -4.31
N PRO A 2 -11.22 -16.75 -3.04
CA PRO A 2 -10.69 -17.49 -1.90
C PRO A 2 -11.08 -18.98 -1.97
N SER A 3 -10.25 -19.88 -1.43
CA SER A 3 -10.59 -21.31 -1.47
C SER A 3 -11.84 -21.62 -0.65
N PRO A 4 -12.66 -22.62 -1.05
CA PRO A 4 -13.87 -22.97 -0.30
C PRO A 4 -13.62 -23.29 1.17
N GLU A 5 -12.50 -23.95 1.48
CA GLU A 5 -12.11 -24.31 2.85
C GLU A 5 -11.82 -23.07 3.70
N LEU A 6 -11.16 -22.07 3.12
CA LEU A 6 -10.87 -20.81 3.81
C LEU A 6 -12.15 -20.01 4.07
N ILE A 7 -13.08 -20.01 3.11
CA ILE A 7 -14.38 -19.35 3.30
C ILE A 7 -15.18 -20.05 4.40
N GLN A 8 -15.21 -21.38 4.40
CA GLN A 8 -15.88 -22.16 5.44
C GLN A 8 -15.27 -21.89 6.84
N GLU A 9 -13.95 -21.81 6.94
CA GLU A 9 -13.28 -21.51 8.21
C GLU A 9 -13.54 -20.07 8.67
N ALA A 10 -13.51 -19.09 7.75
CA ALA A 10 -13.85 -17.71 8.06
C ALA A 10 -15.33 -17.58 8.50
N GLU A 11 -16.25 -18.29 7.84
CA GLU A 11 -17.66 -18.35 8.20
C GLU A 11 -17.85 -18.91 9.61
N ARG A 12 -17.16 -20.02 9.94
CA ARG A 12 -17.21 -20.63 11.28
C ARG A 12 -16.78 -19.64 12.35
N GLN A 13 -15.62 -19.00 12.19
CA GLN A 13 -15.11 -18.07 13.19
C GLN A 13 -15.98 -16.82 13.32
N LEU A 14 -16.45 -16.25 12.20
CA LEU A 14 -17.35 -15.08 12.22
C LEU A 14 -18.70 -15.41 12.86
N THR A 15 -19.23 -16.62 12.62
CA THR A 15 -20.48 -17.08 13.25
C THR A 15 -20.34 -17.18 14.76
N ILE A 16 -19.26 -17.80 15.26
CA ILE A 16 -19.00 -17.89 16.71
C ILE A 16 -18.77 -16.48 17.30
N CYS A 17 -18.01 -15.63 16.61
CA CYS A 17 -17.75 -14.25 17.03
C CYS A 17 -19.04 -13.44 17.16
N ASN A 18 -19.93 -13.52 16.15
CA ASN A 18 -21.20 -12.80 16.12
C ASN A 18 -22.21 -13.35 17.14
N ALA A 19 -22.15 -14.64 17.47
CA ALA A 19 -22.97 -15.23 18.52
C ALA A 19 -22.51 -14.81 19.92
N CYS A 20 -21.20 -14.75 20.16
CA CYS A 20 -20.62 -14.41 21.46
C CYS A 20 -20.69 -12.91 21.77
N ARG A 21 -20.50 -12.04 20.77
CA ARG A 21 -20.51 -10.57 20.87
C ARG A 21 -19.56 -9.92 21.88
N TYR A 22 -18.71 -10.67 22.57
CA TYR A 22 -17.75 -10.13 23.54
C TYR A 22 -16.82 -9.05 22.95
N CYS A 23 -16.47 -9.18 21.67
CA CYS A 23 -15.55 -8.27 20.98
C CYS A 23 -16.22 -7.02 20.37
N GLU A 24 -17.51 -6.78 20.61
CA GLU A 24 -18.29 -5.68 20.01
C GLU A 24 -17.65 -4.31 20.25
N GLY A 25 -17.20 -4.02 21.47
CA GLY A 25 -16.50 -2.77 21.81
C GLY A 25 -15.04 -2.69 21.36
N TYR A 26 -14.43 -3.82 20.97
CA TYR A 26 -12.99 -3.90 20.63
C TYR A 26 -12.75 -3.84 19.12
N CYS A 27 -13.69 -4.33 18.32
CA CYS A 27 -13.50 -4.53 16.90
C CYS A 27 -14.30 -3.50 16.11
N ALA A 28 -13.60 -2.58 15.46
CA ALA A 28 -14.25 -1.56 14.65
C ALA A 28 -14.94 -2.11 13.36
N VAL A 29 -14.77 -3.40 13.05
CA VAL A 29 -15.53 -4.11 12.00
C VAL A 29 -16.85 -4.68 12.52
N PHE A 30 -16.99 -4.87 13.83
CA PHE A 30 -18.14 -5.52 14.45
C PHE A 30 -19.48 -4.88 14.07
N PRO A 31 -19.62 -3.54 14.01
CA PRO A 31 -20.87 -2.91 13.57
C PRO A 31 -21.29 -3.28 12.15
N ALA A 32 -20.35 -3.66 11.26
CA ALA A 32 -20.69 -4.19 9.94
C ALA A 32 -21.11 -5.67 10.01
N MET A 33 -20.50 -6.43 10.92
CA MET A 33 -20.75 -7.85 11.11
C MET A 33 -22.15 -8.12 11.68
N GLU A 34 -22.61 -7.31 12.65
CA GLU A 34 -23.91 -7.50 13.30
C GLU A 34 -25.12 -7.27 12.38
N LEU A 35 -24.91 -6.60 11.24
CA LEU A 35 -25.95 -6.39 10.22
C LEU A 35 -26.30 -7.69 9.47
N ARG A 36 -25.60 -8.78 9.76
CA ARG A 36 -25.66 -10.05 9.04
C ARG A 36 -26.03 -11.17 10.01
N ARG A 37 -26.92 -12.06 9.54
CA ARG A 37 -27.31 -13.29 10.24
C ARG A 37 -26.51 -14.52 9.79
N ARG A 38 -25.97 -14.46 8.57
CA ARG A 38 -25.13 -15.49 7.93
C ARG A 38 -24.01 -14.78 7.17
N PHE A 39 -22.88 -15.45 7.02
CA PHE A 39 -21.70 -14.88 6.37
C PHE A 39 -21.42 -15.64 5.07
N ASP A 40 -21.99 -15.17 3.96
CA ASP A 40 -21.63 -15.72 2.65
C ASP A 40 -20.24 -15.24 2.20
N GLU A 41 -19.69 -15.85 1.14
CA GLU A 41 -18.38 -15.50 0.60
C GLU A 41 -18.23 -13.98 0.35
N ARG A 42 -19.27 -13.33 -0.16
CA ARG A 42 -19.23 -11.91 -0.54
C ARG A 42 -19.15 -11.02 0.70
N ASP A 43 -19.84 -11.40 1.77
CA ASP A 43 -19.75 -10.73 3.06
C ASP A 43 -18.39 -10.96 3.73
N ILE A 44 -17.85 -12.18 3.66
CA ILE A 44 -16.52 -12.51 4.20
C ILE A 44 -15.42 -11.70 3.50
N VAL A 45 -15.43 -11.65 2.16
CA VAL A 45 -14.47 -10.86 1.36
C VAL A 45 -14.57 -9.37 1.69
N TYR A 46 -15.78 -8.85 1.88
CA TYR A 46 -16.01 -7.48 2.30
C TYR A 46 -15.45 -7.18 3.71
N LEU A 47 -15.84 -7.98 4.71
CA LEU A 47 -15.40 -7.80 6.11
C LEU A 47 -13.88 -7.96 6.24
N ALA A 48 -13.27 -8.87 5.48
CA ALA A 48 -11.82 -9.04 5.44
C ALA A 48 -11.09 -7.77 4.97
N ASN A 49 -11.68 -7.01 4.04
CA ASN A 49 -11.09 -5.75 3.54
C ASN A 49 -11.48 -4.53 4.37
N LEU A 50 -12.58 -4.60 5.14
CA LEU A 50 -12.92 -3.61 6.16
C LEU A 50 -12.02 -3.73 7.41
N CYS A 51 -11.51 -4.93 7.70
CA CYS A 51 -10.63 -5.17 8.84
C CYS A 51 -9.29 -4.42 8.74
N PHE A 52 -8.86 -3.78 9.83
CA PHE A 52 -7.57 -3.08 9.90
C PHE A 52 -6.46 -3.89 10.59
N GLU A 53 -6.75 -5.13 10.98
CA GLU A 53 -5.79 -6.01 11.67
C GLU A 53 -5.23 -5.33 12.94
N CYS A 54 -6.14 -4.77 13.74
CA CYS A 54 -5.86 -4.09 15.00
C CYS A 54 -5.52 -5.06 16.15
N ARG A 55 -5.91 -6.34 16.00
CA ARG A 55 -5.69 -7.48 16.92
C ARG A 55 -6.30 -7.37 18.31
N ALA A 56 -6.97 -6.27 18.66
CA ALA A 56 -7.72 -6.13 19.92
C ALA A 56 -8.70 -7.30 20.17
N CYS A 57 -9.42 -7.73 19.13
CA CYS A 57 -10.34 -8.86 19.23
C CYS A 57 -9.65 -10.21 19.48
N TYR A 58 -8.37 -10.37 19.15
CA TYR A 58 -7.64 -11.60 19.45
C TYR A 58 -7.30 -11.64 20.95
N TYR A 59 -6.63 -10.61 21.47
CA TYR A 59 -6.21 -10.58 22.87
C TYR A 59 -7.38 -10.53 23.86
N ALA A 60 -8.53 -10.00 23.45
CA ALA A 60 -9.73 -9.99 24.28
C ALA A 60 -10.51 -11.32 24.24
N CYS A 61 -10.31 -12.18 23.23
CA CYS A 61 -11.19 -13.31 23.00
C CYS A 61 -10.86 -14.51 23.92
N PRO A 62 -11.84 -15.03 24.70
CA PRO A 62 -11.61 -16.20 25.56
C PRO A 62 -11.48 -17.52 24.77
N PHE A 63 -11.74 -17.49 23.46
CA PHE A 63 -11.80 -18.65 22.59
C PHE A 63 -10.61 -18.75 21.62
N THR A 64 -9.56 -17.95 21.81
CA THR A 64 -8.28 -18.14 21.09
C THR A 64 -7.60 -19.45 21.52
N PRO A 65 -6.62 -19.97 20.75
CA PRO A 65 -5.83 -21.10 21.20
C PRO A 65 -5.28 -20.89 22.63
N PRO A 66 -5.29 -21.92 23.49
CA PRO A 66 -5.55 -23.34 23.18
C PRO A 66 -7.03 -23.78 23.27
N HIS A 67 -8.00 -22.87 23.38
CA HIS A 67 -9.43 -23.24 23.45
C HIS A 67 -9.87 -24.04 22.20
N ASP A 68 -10.81 -24.98 22.37
CA ASP A 68 -11.27 -25.90 21.31
C ASP A 68 -11.77 -25.21 20.03
N TYR A 69 -12.35 -24.02 20.16
CA TYR A 69 -12.81 -23.21 19.01
C TYR A 69 -11.67 -22.58 18.20
N GLN A 70 -10.48 -22.42 18.78
CA GLN A 70 -9.27 -21.90 18.14
C GLN A 70 -9.50 -20.63 17.30
N LEU A 71 -10.21 -19.64 17.85
CA LEU A 71 -10.53 -18.43 17.10
C LEU A 71 -9.29 -17.57 16.85
N ASN A 72 -9.13 -17.10 15.61
CA ASN A 72 -8.10 -16.15 15.21
C ASN A 72 -8.60 -15.27 14.05
N ILE A 73 -9.56 -14.40 14.37
CA ILE A 73 -10.20 -13.49 13.40
C ILE A 73 -9.17 -12.66 12.61
N PRO A 74 -8.12 -12.06 13.22
CA PRO A 74 -7.12 -11.33 12.46
C PRO A 74 -6.41 -12.17 11.40
N GLN A 75 -6.05 -13.42 11.74
CA GLN A 75 -5.33 -14.32 10.84
C GLN A 75 -6.21 -14.78 9.67
N VAL A 76 -7.40 -15.30 9.94
CA VAL A 76 -8.30 -15.82 8.88
C VAL A 76 -8.72 -14.72 7.92
N LEU A 77 -9.05 -13.53 8.42
CA LEU A 77 -9.38 -12.39 7.57
C LEU A 77 -8.17 -11.83 6.82
N ALA A 78 -6.96 -11.89 7.39
CA ALA A 78 -5.74 -11.54 6.67
C ALA A 78 -5.48 -12.50 5.50
N GLU A 79 -5.77 -13.79 5.66
CA GLU A 79 -5.65 -14.76 4.58
C GLU A 79 -6.68 -14.52 3.46
N VAL A 80 -7.96 -14.32 3.80
CA VAL A 80 -9.01 -13.96 2.82
C VAL A 80 -8.62 -12.70 2.05
N ARG A 81 -8.07 -11.69 2.74
CA ARG A 81 -7.61 -10.44 2.13
C ARG A 81 -6.45 -10.66 1.15
N LEU A 82 -5.48 -11.51 1.48
CA LEU A 82 -4.40 -11.85 0.56
C LEU A 82 -4.95 -12.51 -0.72
N GLN A 83 -5.92 -13.43 -0.58
CA GLN A 83 -6.55 -14.06 -1.72
C GLN A 83 -7.41 -13.07 -2.53
N THR A 84 -8.00 -12.07 -1.86
CA THR A 84 -8.70 -10.96 -2.52
C THR A 84 -7.75 -10.20 -3.45
N TYR A 85 -6.60 -9.74 -2.95
CA TYR A 85 -5.65 -8.98 -3.77
C TYR A 85 -5.22 -9.77 -5.01
N ALA A 86 -4.98 -11.06 -4.82
CA ALA A 86 -4.57 -11.93 -5.91
C ALA A 86 -5.66 -12.21 -6.96
N GLU A 87 -6.93 -12.19 -6.56
CA GLU A 87 -8.07 -12.48 -7.41
C GLU A 87 -8.53 -11.27 -8.22
N TYR A 88 -8.59 -10.11 -7.56
CA TYR A 88 -9.17 -8.89 -8.10
C TYR A 88 -8.16 -8.03 -8.85
N THR A 89 -6.85 -8.13 -8.61
CA THR A 89 -5.87 -7.35 -9.39
C THR A 89 -5.55 -8.03 -10.73
N PRO A 90 -5.79 -7.39 -11.90
CA PRO A 90 -5.42 -7.91 -13.21
C PRO A 90 -3.99 -7.52 -13.63
N PRO A 91 -3.38 -8.29 -14.55
CA PRO A 91 -3.67 -9.69 -14.86
C PRO A 91 -3.45 -10.62 -13.65
N ARG A 92 -4.34 -11.61 -13.52
CA ARG A 92 -4.32 -12.57 -12.40
C ARG A 92 -3.04 -13.39 -12.32
N VAL A 93 -2.38 -13.64 -13.45
CA VAL A 93 -1.13 -14.41 -13.50
C VAL A 93 -0.02 -13.67 -12.74
N LEU A 94 0.16 -12.37 -13.01
CA LEU A 94 1.14 -11.55 -12.29
C LEU A 94 0.79 -11.43 -10.81
N SER A 95 -0.50 -11.24 -10.50
CA SER A 95 -0.96 -11.16 -9.11
C SER A 95 -0.69 -12.45 -8.30
N ARG A 96 -0.72 -13.62 -8.95
CA ARG A 96 -0.34 -14.90 -8.33
C ARG A 96 1.18 -15.02 -8.16
N LEU A 97 1.97 -14.55 -9.12
CA LEU A 97 3.43 -14.58 -9.05
C LEU A 97 3.98 -13.69 -7.92
N PHE A 98 3.40 -12.50 -7.75
CA PHE A 98 3.80 -11.52 -6.73
C PHE A 98 3.24 -11.80 -5.33
N ARG A 99 2.47 -12.88 -5.13
CA ARG A 99 1.74 -13.21 -3.87
C ARG A 99 2.68 -13.54 -2.69
N GLY A 100 3.35 -12.53 -2.14
CA GLY A 100 4.28 -12.64 -1.02
C GLY A 100 5.67 -13.18 -1.40
N ASN A 101 6.00 -13.25 -2.69
CA ASN A 101 7.29 -13.74 -3.15
C ASN A 101 8.32 -12.60 -3.21
N GLY A 102 8.96 -12.32 -2.06
CA GLY A 102 9.99 -11.29 -1.97
C GLY A 102 11.17 -11.51 -2.92
N ARG A 103 11.47 -12.77 -3.29
CA ARG A 103 12.51 -13.08 -4.28
C ARG A 103 12.13 -12.55 -5.65
N LEU A 104 10.88 -12.71 -6.08
CA LEU A 104 10.41 -12.18 -7.35
C LEU A 104 10.52 -10.65 -7.41
N VAL A 105 10.19 -9.97 -6.31
CA VAL A 105 10.37 -8.51 -6.22
C VAL A 105 11.84 -8.14 -6.34
N ALA A 106 12.75 -8.85 -5.67
CA ALA A 106 14.19 -8.62 -5.80
C ALA A 106 14.69 -8.87 -7.24
N PHE A 107 14.23 -9.93 -7.90
CA PHE A 107 14.54 -10.18 -9.31
C PHE A 107 14.00 -9.09 -10.23
N ALA A 108 12.78 -8.59 -9.99
CA ALA A 108 12.21 -7.50 -10.76
C ALA A 108 13.02 -6.21 -10.58
N VAL A 109 13.45 -5.89 -9.35
CA VAL A 109 14.35 -4.76 -9.08
C VAL A 109 15.67 -4.92 -9.84
N ALA A 110 16.35 -6.06 -9.70
CA ALA A 110 17.61 -6.30 -10.38
C ALA A 110 17.48 -6.23 -11.91
N ALA A 111 16.41 -6.82 -12.47
CA ALA A 111 16.14 -6.79 -13.89
C ALA A 111 15.84 -5.37 -14.40
N CYS A 112 15.04 -4.57 -13.69
CA CYS A 112 14.76 -3.19 -14.07
C CYS A 112 16.00 -2.30 -13.97
N VAL A 113 16.81 -2.44 -12.91
CA VAL A 113 18.09 -1.72 -12.77
C VAL A 113 19.04 -2.08 -13.91
N LEU A 114 19.22 -3.38 -14.18
CA LEU A 114 20.06 -3.83 -15.28
C LEU A 114 19.56 -3.33 -16.63
N LEU A 115 18.24 -3.38 -16.88
CA LEU A 115 17.64 -2.89 -18.11
C LEU A 115 17.88 -1.39 -18.31
N VAL A 116 17.63 -0.57 -17.30
CA VAL A 116 17.85 0.89 -17.38
C VAL A 116 19.32 1.20 -17.58
N LEU A 117 20.22 0.52 -16.85
CA LEU A 117 21.65 0.69 -16.99
C LEU A 117 22.14 0.34 -18.41
N LEU A 118 21.78 -0.85 -18.90
CA LEU A 118 22.17 -1.29 -20.25
C LEU A 118 21.59 -0.39 -21.33
N ALA A 119 20.34 0.07 -21.19
CA ALA A 119 19.74 1.00 -22.12
C ALA A 119 20.46 2.35 -22.14
N ALA A 120 20.81 2.90 -20.96
CA ALA A 120 21.56 4.14 -20.86
C ALA A 120 22.94 4.03 -21.52
N VAL A 121 23.69 2.96 -21.22
CA VAL A 121 25.02 2.71 -21.81
C VAL A 121 24.93 2.48 -23.32
N ALA A 122 23.94 1.73 -23.80
CA ALA A 122 23.79 1.41 -25.21
C ALA A 122 23.42 2.63 -26.08
N VAL A 123 22.65 3.58 -25.52
CA VAL A 123 22.16 4.75 -26.26
C VAL A 123 23.10 5.95 -26.11
N GLN A 124 23.61 6.20 -24.89
CA GLN A 124 24.39 7.41 -24.56
C GLN A 124 25.89 7.14 -24.40
N GLY A 125 26.31 5.88 -24.36
CA GLY A 125 27.70 5.48 -24.12
C GLY A 125 28.04 5.32 -22.64
N SER A 126 29.14 4.62 -22.36
CA SER A 126 29.64 4.40 -21.00
C SER A 126 30.05 5.69 -20.30
N ASP A 127 30.62 6.64 -21.04
CA ASP A 127 31.16 7.88 -20.49
C ASP A 127 30.05 8.78 -19.94
N ALA A 128 28.85 8.74 -20.53
CA ALA A 128 27.69 9.46 -19.99
C ALA A 128 27.22 8.89 -18.63
N VAL A 129 27.39 7.57 -18.40
CA VAL A 129 26.89 6.91 -17.19
C VAL A 129 27.93 6.89 -16.06
N PHE A 130 29.20 6.72 -16.41
CA PHE A 130 30.30 6.49 -15.47
C PHE A 130 31.39 7.57 -15.49
N GLY A 131 31.30 8.56 -16.40
CA GLY A 131 32.26 9.64 -16.52
C GLY A 131 32.01 10.80 -15.54
N GLU A 132 32.86 11.81 -15.62
CA GLU A 132 32.69 13.05 -14.87
C GLU A 132 31.43 13.79 -15.33
N PRO A 133 30.64 14.37 -14.39
CA PRO A 133 29.43 15.08 -14.77
C PRO A 133 29.82 16.30 -15.60
N ALA A 134 29.28 16.39 -16.82
CA ALA A 134 29.27 17.64 -17.57
C ALA A 134 28.50 18.70 -16.75
N ALA A 135 28.79 19.99 -16.98
CA ALA A 135 28.11 21.10 -16.30
C ALA A 135 26.57 21.08 -16.45
N GLU A 136 25.87 21.98 -15.75
CA GLU A 136 24.40 22.10 -15.59
C GLU A 136 23.54 21.36 -16.65
N GLY A 137 22.65 20.46 -16.17
CA GLY A 137 21.75 19.67 -17.03
C GLY A 137 22.21 18.23 -17.32
N SER A 138 23.27 17.75 -16.65
CA SER A 138 23.89 16.43 -16.88
C SER A 138 22.94 15.22 -16.80
N PHE A 139 21.85 15.30 -16.01
CA PHE A 139 20.89 14.19 -15.89
C PHE A 139 20.28 13.77 -17.23
N TYR A 140 19.89 14.74 -18.08
CA TYR A 140 19.26 14.46 -19.37
C TYR A 140 20.25 13.93 -20.42
N GLN A 141 21.55 14.11 -20.20
CA GLN A 141 22.58 13.49 -21.02
C GLN A 141 22.66 11.98 -20.74
N VAL A 142 22.45 11.57 -19.49
CA VAL A 142 22.41 10.14 -19.10
C VAL A 142 21.10 9.49 -19.50
N VAL A 143 19.97 10.14 -19.19
CA VAL A 143 18.63 9.64 -19.53
C VAL A 143 17.80 10.80 -20.08
N PRO A 144 17.56 10.86 -21.41
CA PRO A 144 16.77 11.92 -22.03
C PRO A 144 15.39 12.04 -21.41
N TYR A 145 14.86 13.26 -21.36
CA TYR A 145 13.56 13.54 -20.76
C TYR A 145 12.43 12.61 -21.25
N LEU A 146 12.34 12.35 -22.56
CA LEU A 146 11.34 11.43 -23.12
C LEU A 146 11.56 9.97 -22.69
N ALA A 147 12.82 9.54 -22.55
CA ALA A 147 13.16 8.20 -22.10
C ALA A 147 12.82 7.99 -20.61
N MET A 148 12.77 9.05 -19.81
CA MET A 148 12.30 9.01 -18.43
C MET A 148 10.76 9.09 -18.35
N THR A 149 10.15 10.02 -19.08
CA THR A 149 8.72 10.34 -18.92
C THR A 149 7.78 9.35 -19.58
N LEU A 150 8.07 8.87 -20.80
CA LEU A 150 7.17 7.95 -21.51
C LEU A 150 6.99 6.61 -20.75
N PRO A 151 8.06 5.94 -20.28
CA PRO A 151 7.88 4.72 -19.49
C PRO A 151 7.18 5.00 -18.15
N ALA A 152 7.49 6.11 -17.47
CA ALA A 152 6.84 6.48 -16.22
C ALA A 152 5.33 6.67 -16.39
N LEU A 153 4.89 7.37 -17.46
CA LEU A 153 3.47 7.57 -17.78
C LEU A 153 2.80 6.26 -18.19
N ALA A 154 3.44 5.42 -19.01
CA ALA A 154 2.91 4.14 -19.43
C ALA A 154 2.71 3.19 -18.23
N LEU A 155 3.72 3.07 -17.37
CA LEU A 155 3.65 2.30 -16.13
C LEU A 155 2.59 2.88 -15.18
N SER A 156 2.46 4.21 -15.12
CA SER A 156 1.41 4.87 -14.32
C SER A 156 0.02 4.53 -14.79
N GLY A 157 -0.24 4.67 -16.09
CA GLY A 157 -1.50 4.27 -16.71
C GLY A 157 -1.82 2.80 -16.44
N TYR A 158 -0.82 1.93 -16.54
CA TYR A 158 -0.97 0.50 -16.27
C TYR A 158 -1.39 0.21 -14.81
N TRP A 159 -0.66 0.70 -13.81
CA TRP A 159 -1.00 0.36 -12.42
C TRP A 159 -2.30 1.02 -11.98
N ILE A 160 -2.60 2.24 -12.45
CA ILE A 160 -3.89 2.91 -12.20
C ILE A 160 -5.03 2.08 -12.80
N TRP A 161 -4.91 1.67 -14.06
CA TRP A 161 -5.90 0.78 -14.69
C TRP A 161 -6.09 -0.51 -13.91
N ALA A 162 -5.00 -1.17 -13.51
CA ALA A 162 -5.07 -2.44 -12.78
C ALA A 162 -5.81 -2.30 -11.45
N LEU A 163 -5.52 -1.23 -10.70
CA LEU A 163 -6.17 -0.91 -9.43
C LEU A 163 -7.65 -0.52 -9.62
N LEU A 164 -7.99 0.30 -10.61
CA LEU A 164 -9.38 0.69 -10.90
C LEU A 164 -10.22 -0.51 -11.36
N ALA A 165 -9.69 -1.31 -12.28
CA ALA A 165 -10.34 -2.53 -12.77
C ALA A 165 -10.51 -3.57 -11.66
N GLY A 166 -9.55 -3.68 -10.74
CA GLY A 166 -9.66 -4.53 -9.55
C GLY A 166 -10.69 -4.01 -8.55
N GLY A 167 -10.63 -2.71 -8.23
CA GLY A 167 -11.58 -2.05 -7.34
C GLY A 167 -13.02 -2.16 -7.83
N LEU A 168 -13.27 -1.97 -9.13
CA LEU A 168 -14.62 -2.10 -9.71
C LEU A 168 -15.13 -3.54 -9.65
N ARG A 169 -14.25 -4.53 -9.88
CA ARG A 169 -14.63 -5.95 -9.75
C ARG A 169 -14.92 -6.32 -8.30
N PHE A 170 -14.10 -5.85 -7.36
CA PHE A 170 -14.32 -6.03 -5.93
C PHE A 170 -15.63 -5.37 -5.48
N TRP A 171 -15.92 -4.17 -5.96
CA TRP A 171 -17.15 -3.44 -5.66
C TRP A 171 -18.39 -4.24 -6.10
N ARG A 172 -18.41 -4.70 -7.35
CA ARG A 172 -19.53 -5.51 -7.88
C ARG A 172 -19.67 -6.86 -7.18
N SER A 173 -18.57 -7.54 -6.87
CA SER A 173 -18.63 -8.85 -6.19
C SER A 173 -19.08 -8.73 -4.74
N THR A 174 -18.80 -7.61 -4.09
CA THR A 174 -19.25 -7.29 -2.74
C THR A 174 -20.57 -6.52 -2.73
N ARG A 175 -21.49 -6.82 -3.66
CA ARG A 175 -22.86 -6.30 -3.73
C ARG A 175 -22.98 -4.76 -3.85
N GLY A 176 -21.90 -4.06 -4.20
CA GLY A 176 -21.93 -2.63 -4.48
C GLY A 176 -22.58 -2.33 -5.83
N SER A 177 -23.49 -1.35 -5.86
CA SER A 177 -24.12 -0.86 -7.10
C SER A 177 -23.35 0.35 -7.67
N LEU A 178 -23.44 0.63 -8.97
CA LEU A 178 -22.83 1.87 -9.50
C LEU A 178 -23.53 3.14 -8.99
N GLY A 179 -24.85 3.06 -8.72
CA GLY A 179 -25.60 4.17 -8.12
C GLY A 179 -25.20 4.45 -6.66
N ASP A 180 -24.61 3.47 -5.97
CA ASP A 180 -24.11 3.66 -4.61
C ASP A 180 -22.83 4.53 -4.59
N LEU A 181 -22.08 4.57 -5.70
CA LEU A 181 -20.86 5.35 -5.82
C LEU A 181 -21.11 6.86 -6.00
N VAL A 182 -22.36 7.31 -6.14
CA VAL A 182 -22.70 8.74 -6.20
C VAL A 182 -23.19 9.30 -4.86
N ASP A 183 -23.20 8.50 -3.79
CA ASP A 183 -23.62 8.94 -2.46
C ASP A 183 -22.53 9.81 -1.79
N GLY A 184 -22.51 11.10 -2.13
CA GLY A 184 -21.55 12.10 -1.67
C GLY A 184 -21.33 12.13 -0.14
N PRO A 185 -22.37 12.10 0.70
CA PRO A 185 -22.20 12.06 2.16
C PRO A 185 -21.43 10.84 2.66
N SER A 186 -21.71 9.64 2.14
CA SER A 186 -21.00 8.41 2.53
C SER A 186 -19.56 8.40 2.02
N LEU A 187 -19.33 8.89 0.80
CA LEU A 187 -17.98 9.09 0.27
C LEU A 187 -17.17 10.05 1.15
N SER A 188 -17.74 11.19 1.54
CA SER A 188 -17.06 12.17 2.40
C SER A 188 -16.68 11.55 3.76
N LYS A 189 -17.60 10.81 4.39
CA LYS A 189 -17.33 10.11 5.66
C LYS A 189 -16.25 9.04 5.50
N ALA A 190 -16.33 8.20 4.47
CA ALA A 190 -15.34 7.16 4.20
C ALA A 190 -13.94 7.75 3.93
N THR A 191 -13.86 8.88 3.20
CA THR A 191 -12.59 9.61 3.01
C THR A 191 -12.03 10.13 4.31
N LYS A 192 -12.87 10.73 5.17
CA LYS A 192 -12.45 11.17 6.51
C LYS A 192 -11.94 10.01 7.36
N ASP A 193 -12.60 8.85 7.30
CA ASP A 193 -12.15 7.66 8.04
C ASP A 193 -10.83 7.10 7.51
N ALA A 194 -10.67 7.07 6.19
CA ALA A 194 -9.47 6.55 5.53
C ALA A 194 -8.24 7.41 5.85
N PHE A 195 -8.35 8.73 5.66
CA PHE A 195 -7.26 9.66 5.98
C PHE A 195 -7.08 9.87 7.48
N GLY A 196 -8.14 9.77 8.29
CA GLY A 196 -8.05 9.84 9.75
C GLY A 196 -7.48 8.57 10.39
N LEU A 197 -7.47 7.46 9.64
CA LEU A 197 -7.26 6.10 10.11
C LEU A 197 -8.14 5.81 11.34
N GLU A 198 -9.43 6.11 11.23
CA GLU A 198 -10.40 6.03 12.33
C GLU A 198 -10.36 4.67 13.04
N TYR A 199 -10.34 3.60 12.24
CA TYR A 199 -10.34 2.22 12.69
C TYR A 199 -8.97 1.74 13.25
N LEU A 200 -7.92 2.59 13.21
CA LEU A 200 -6.66 2.37 13.95
C LEU A 200 -6.63 3.07 15.31
N LYS A 201 -7.63 3.87 15.65
CA LYS A 201 -7.70 4.55 16.94
C LYS A 201 -8.10 3.61 18.07
N GLY A 202 -8.69 2.46 17.78
CA GLY A 202 -9.05 1.43 18.77
C GLY A 202 -9.87 1.97 19.95
N GLY A 203 -10.84 2.86 19.68
CA GLY A 203 -11.65 3.50 20.74
C GLY A 203 -10.98 4.69 21.46
N GLY A 204 -9.72 5.02 21.13
CA GLY A 204 -9.00 6.18 21.62
C GLY A 204 -7.52 5.91 21.93
N GLU A 205 -7.23 4.73 22.49
CA GLU A 205 -5.89 4.35 22.98
C GLU A 205 -4.96 3.79 21.89
N GLY A 206 -5.46 3.58 20.68
CA GLY A 206 -4.75 3.00 19.56
C GLY A 206 -5.03 1.50 19.39
N CYS A 207 -4.31 0.87 18.47
CA CYS A 207 -4.48 -0.56 18.20
C CYS A 207 -3.57 -1.42 19.06
N THR A 208 -4.02 -2.63 19.34
CA THR A 208 -3.28 -3.66 20.05
C THR A 208 -2.19 -4.27 19.15
N TYR A 209 -1.15 -3.48 18.89
CA TYR A 209 -0.03 -3.81 18.01
C TYR A 209 1.22 -3.02 18.46
N PRO A 210 2.39 -3.66 18.64
CA PRO A 210 2.76 -4.99 18.15
C PRO A 210 2.35 -6.17 19.05
N ASP A 211 2.07 -5.90 20.32
CA ASP A 211 1.70 -6.88 21.35
C ASP A 211 0.28 -6.59 21.88
N GLU A 212 -0.07 -7.14 23.06
CA GLU A 212 -1.37 -6.98 23.73
C GLU A 212 -1.65 -5.57 24.26
N ARG A 213 -0.67 -4.65 24.21
CA ARG A 213 -0.83 -3.28 24.73
C ARG A 213 -1.31 -2.34 23.62
N PRO A 214 -2.37 -1.55 23.85
CA PRO A 214 -2.80 -0.52 22.91
C PRO A 214 -1.69 0.50 22.62
N SER A 215 -1.52 0.86 21.34
CA SER A 215 -0.54 1.84 20.91
C SER A 215 -0.98 2.58 19.65
N ALA A 216 -0.72 3.89 19.61
CA ALA A 216 -0.90 4.72 18.41
C ALA A 216 0.30 4.68 17.45
N SER A 217 1.39 3.98 17.79
CA SER A 217 2.65 3.99 17.02
C SER A 217 2.47 3.61 15.55
N ARG A 218 1.76 2.50 15.28
CA ARG A 218 1.46 2.05 13.91
C ARG A 218 0.67 3.09 13.11
N ARG A 219 -0.27 3.80 13.76
CA ARG A 219 -1.07 4.85 13.12
C ARG A 219 -0.20 6.02 12.70
N TRP A 220 0.62 6.54 13.62
CA TRP A 220 1.51 7.67 13.34
C TRP A 220 2.56 7.35 12.28
N LEU A 221 3.18 6.18 12.37
CA LEU A 221 4.14 5.73 11.35
C LEU A 221 3.47 5.55 9.98
N HIS A 222 2.24 5.03 9.94
CA HIS A 222 1.50 4.94 8.68
C HIS A 222 1.12 6.33 8.12
N GLN A 223 0.77 7.29 8.98
CA GLN A 223 0.51 8.67 8.54
C GLN A 223 1.78 9.33 8.00
N ALA A 224 2.92 9.17 8.67
CA ALA A 224 4.20 9.65 8.20
C ALA A 224 4.56 9.04 6.83
N LEU A 225 4.30 7.73 6.63
CA LEU A 225 4.51 7.08 5.35
C LEU A 225 3.64 7.69 4.23
N VAL A 226 2.34 7.86 4.49
CA VAL A 226 1.40 8.44 3.50
C VAL A 226 1.75 9.89 3.20
N ALA A 227 2.05 10.69 4.23
CA ALA A 227 2.50 12.07 4.06
C ALA A 227 3.79 12.13 3.21
N GLY A 228 4.74 11.25 3.47
CA GLY A 228 5.97 11.15 2.68
C GLY A 228 5.71 10.87 1.20
N ILE A 229 4.87 9.87 0.91
CA ILE A 229 4.47 9.55 -0.48
C ILE A 229 3.76 10.74 -1.16
N LEU A 230 2.89 11.46 -0.45
CA LEU A 230 2.18 12.62 -1.00
C LEU A 230 3.12 13.79 -1.28
N LEU A 231 4.15 13.99 -0.44
CA LEU A 231 5.17 15.02 -0.66
C LEU A 231 6.07 14.68 -1.86
N ASP A 232 6.47 13.42 -2.03
CA ASP A 232 7.24 12.98 -3.21
C ASP A 232 6.40 13.07 -4.50
N PHE A 233 5.11 12.75 -4.43
CA PHE A 233 4.19 12.97 -5.54
C PHE A 233 4.02 14.46 -5.86
N ALA A 234 3.93 15.32 -4.85
CA ALA A 234 3.88 16.77 -5.05
C ALA A 234 5.20 17.29 -5.65
N SER A 235 6.35 16.81 -5.19
CA SER A 235 7.67 17.12 -5.74
C SER A 235 7.75 16.83 -7.24
N THR A 236 7.40 15.60 -7.64
CA THR A 236 7.40 15.18 -9.05
C THR A 236 6.39 15.97 -9.89
N THR A 237 5.23 16.30 -9.34
CA THR A 237 4.23 17.14 -10.02
C THR A 237 4.73 18.57 -10.22
N VAL A 238 5.33 19.19 -9.20
CA VAL A 238 5.90 20.55 -9.31
C VAL A 238 7.07 20.56 -10.30
N ALA A 239 7.95 19.56 -10.25
CA ALA A 239 9.05 19.40 -11.21
C ALA A 239 8.53 19.26 -12.65
N ALA A 240 7.43 18.53 -12.86
CA ALA A 240 6.81 18.45 -14.17
C ALA A 240 6.22 19.80 -14.60
N VAL A 241 5.66 20.59 -13.68
CA VAL A 241 5.15 21.92 -13.99
C VAL A 241 6.29 22.86 -14.40
N TYR A 242 7.40 22.85 -13.65
CA TYR A 242 8.57 23.67 -13.92
C TYR A 242 9.12 23.41 -15.33
N HIS A 243 9.34 22.14 -15.66
CA HIS A 243 9.88 21.77 -16.97
C HIS A 243 8.89 22.08 -18.12
N ASN A 244 7.62 21.68 -18.01
CA ASN A 244 6.69 21.75 -19.15
C ASN A 244 6.02 23.12 -19.34
N PHE A 245 5.95 23.96 -18.30
CA PHE A 245 5.23 25.25 -18.36
C PHE A 245 6.10 26.46 -18.02
N LEU A 246 7.15 26.31 -17.22
CA LEU A 246 8.04 27.42 -16.85
C LEU A 246 9.37 27.41 -17.64
N GLY A 247 9.67 26.32 -18.34
CA GLY A 247 10.92 26.16 -19.09
C GLY A 247 12.15 26.04 -18.19
N GLU A 248 11.96 25.67 -16.92
CA GLU A 248 13.05 25.45 -15.97
C GLU A 248 13.45 23.97 -15.99
N ASP A 249 14.70 23.70 -16.36
CA ASP A 249 15.24 22.34 -16.44
C ASP A 249 15.92 21.90 -15.14
N ALA A 250 15.80 20.61 -14.82
CA ALA A 250 16.59 20.00 -13.76
C ALA A 250 18.08 19.93 -14.16
N PRO A 251 19.05 20.00 -13.21
CA PRO A 251 18.95 20.05 -11.74
C PRO A 251 18.29 21.32 -11.18
N TYR A 252 17.36 21.15 -10.24
CA TYR A 252 16.83 22.29 -9.48
C TYR A 252 17.71 22.64 -8.26
N PRO A 253 17.77 23.92 -7.85
CA PRO A 253 18.45 24.35 -6.62
C PRO A 253 17.96 23.61 -5.37
N TYR A 254 18.80 23.44 -4.35
CA TYR A 254 18.46 22.67 -3.14
C TYR A 254 17.25 23.20 -2.36
N LEU A 255 17.01 24.51 -2.40
CA LEU A 255 15.87 25.17 -1.73
C LEU A 255 14.65 25.33 -2.64
N SER A 256 14.71 24.83 -3.87
CA SER A 256 13.56 24.83 -4.78
C SER A 256 12.44 23.96 -4.21
N LEU A 257 11.20 24.30 -4.59
CA LEU A 257 10.02 23.58 -4.12
C LEU A 257 10.06 22.07 -4.44
N PRO A 258 10.45 21.61 -5.66
CA PRO A 258 10.60 20.18 -5.93
C PRO A 258 11.57 19.47 -4.98
N VAL A 259 12.74 20.07 -4.72
CA VAL A 259 13.79 19.42 -3.92
C VAL A 259 13.40 19.37 -2.44
N VAL A 260 12.84 20.44 -1.89
CA VAL A 260 12.39 20.47 -0.48
C VAL A 260 11.28 19.45 -0.24
N LEU A 261 10.27 19.41 -1.13
CA LEU A 261 9.18 18.45 -1.04
C LEU A 261 9.69 17.01 -1.13
N GLY A 262 10.56 16.72 -2.09
CA GLY A 262 11.11 15.37 -2.29
C GLY A 262 12.07 14.93 -1.17
N THR A 263 12.83 15.87 -0.60
CA THR A 263 13.72 15.57 0.53
C THR A 263 12.90 15.26 1.79
N ALA A 264 11.91 16.10 2.09
CA ALA A 264 11.02 15.88 3.23
C ALA A 264 10.20 14.59 3.06
N GLY A 265 9.69 14.34 1.84
CA GLY A 265 8.94 13.14 1.50
C GLY A 265 9.77 11.87 1.67
N GLY A 266 10.93 11.81 1.01
CA GLY A 266 11.89 10.70 1.14
C GLY A 266 12.31 10.45 2.58
N ALA A 267 12.62 11.49 3.37
CA ALA A 267 13.01 11.34 4.78
C ALA A 267 11.88 10.75 5.63
N LEU A 268 10.63 11.21 5.42
CA LEU A 268 9.46 10.65 6.10
C LEU A 268 9.23 9.19 5.72
N ILE A 269 9.37 8.81 4.45
CA ILE A 269 9.25 7.42 4.00
C ILE A 269 10.31 6.55 4.68
N VAL A 270 11.57 6.96 4.69
CA VAL A 270 12.66 6.20 5.34
C VAL A 270 12.35 5.99 6.82
N GLY A 271 12.06 7.05 7.57
CA GLY A 271 11.77 6.95 9.00
C GLY A 271 10.53 6.09 9.29
N ALA A 272 9.46 6.27 8.52
CA ALA A 272 8.22 5.53 8.67
C ALA A 272 8.39 4.04 8.36
N VAL A 273 9.09 3.70 7.27
CA VAL A 273 9.34 2.30 6.90
C VAL A 273 10.20 1.60 7.95
N LEU A 274 11.28 2.23 8.42
CA LEU A 274 12.13 1.66 9.47
C LEU A 274 11.33 1.44 10.77
N GLY A 275 10.48 2.40 11.16
CA GLY A 275 9.61 2.24 12.32
C GLY A 275 8.56 1.13 12.15
N LEU A 276 7.92 1.02 10.98
CA LEU A 276 6.95 -0.04 10.69
C LEU A 276 7.63 -1.42 10.63
N ALA A 277 8.84 -1.49 10.08
CA ALA A 277 9.66 -2.70 10.08
C ALA A 277 10.01 -3.13 11.51
N TRP A 278 10.44 -2.18 12.35
CA TRP A 278 10.73 -2.43 13.77
C TRP A 278 9.51 -2.96 14.53
N LEU A 279 8.34 -2.33 14.38
CA LEU A 279 7.11 -2.83 14.98
C LEU A 279 6.77 -4.24 14.49
N LYS A 280 6.99 -4.52 13.21
CA LYS A 280 6.72 -5.83 12.61
C LYS A 280 7.65 -6.92 13.12
N LEU A 281 8.92 -6.61 13.41
CA LEU A 281 9.87 -7.54 14.03
C LEU A 281 9.49 -7.87 15.48
N ARG A 282 8.85 -6.94 16.20
CA ARG A 282 8.39 -7.14 17.58
C ARG A 282 6.96 -7.70 17.69
N ALA A 283 6.23 -7.78 16.58
CA ALA A 283 4.84 -8.18 16.58
C ALA A 283 4.68 -9.64 16.98
N ASP A 284 3.69 -9.90 17.85
CA ASP A 284 3.28 -11.26 18.18
C ASP A 284 2.98 -12.03 16.87
N PRO A 285 3.64 -13.17 16.61
CA PRO A 285 3.40 -13.96 15.41
C PRO A 285 2.07 -14.72 15.44
N LEU A 286 1.45 -14.97 16.61
CA LEU A 286 0.26 -15.81 16.73
C LEU A 286 -0.97 -15.25 15.97
N PRO A 287 -1.33 -13.96 16.08
CA PRO A 287 -2.48 -13.39 15.37
C PRO A 287 -2.17 -13.12 13.88
N ALA A 288 -0.94 -13.34 13.44
CA ALA A 288 -0.46 -12.95 12.11
C ALA A 288 -0.65 -14.08 11.09
N TYR A 289 -0.92 -13.69 9.84
CA TYR A 289 -0.84 -14.61 8.70
C TYR A 289 0.52 -14.47 7.99
N ARG A 290 1.35 -15.51 8.05
CA ARG A 290 2.76 -15.47 7.60
C ARG A 290 2.94 -15.03 6.14
N ARG A 291 2.09 -15.47 5.21
CA ARG A 291 2.23 -15.08 3.79
C ARG A 291 1.89 -13.60 3.54
N MET A 292 0.98 -13.02 4.33
CA MET A 292 0.73 -11.57 4.28
C MET A 292 1.98 -10.80 4.70
N LEU A 293 2.72 -11.28 5.71
CA LEU A 293 3.97 -10.64 6.14
C LEU A 293 5.03 -10.59 5.03
N GLY A 294 5.13 -11.62 4.19
CA GLY A 294 6.04 -11.62 3.04
C GLY A 294 5.72 -10.49 2.03
N LEU A 295 4.43 -10.26 1.77
CA LEU A 295 3.97 -9.17 0.92
C LEU A 295 4.26 -7.79 1.54
N ASP A 296 4.05 -7.67 2.85
CA ASP A 296 4.36 -6.45 3.60
C ASP A 296 5.85 -6.11 3.53
N TRP A 297 6.72 -7.09 3.81
CA TRP A 297 8.16 -6.90 3.81
C TRP A 297 8.68 -6.51 2.43
N ALA A 298 8.25 -7.21 1.38
CA ALA A 298 8.66 -6.88 0.02
C ALA A 298 8.30 -5.44 -0.37
N PHE A 299 7.09 -4.99 -0.01
CA PHE A 299 6.65 -3.63 -0.30
C PHE A 299 7.39 -2.58 0.54
N LEU A 300 7.60 -2.82 1.84
CA LEU A 300 8.35 -1.92 2.72
C LEU A 300 9.80 -1.74 2.22
N TRP A 301 10.48 -2.83 1.88
CA TRP A 301 11.84 -2.74 1.35
C TRP A 301 11.90 -1.98 0.03
N LEU A 302 10.93 -2.20 -0.87
CA LEU A 302 10.89 -1.49 -2.15
C LEU A 302 10.71 0.02 -1.94
N LEU A 303 9.81 0.43 -1.04
CA LEU A 303 9.64 1.85 -0.66
C LEU A 303 10.90 2.44 -0.03
N LEU A 304 11.57 1.69 0.86
CA LEU A 304 12.81 2.14 1.49
C LEU A 304 13.92 2.33 0.45
N LEU A 305 14.10 1.36 -0.46
CA LEU A 305 15.10 1.45 -1.52
C LEU A 305 14.82 2.64 -2.44
N THR A 306 13.57 2.85 -2.85
CA THR A 306 13.19 4.01 -3.67
C THR A 306 13.54 5.32 -2.97
N ALA A 307 13.08 5.52 -1.73
CA ALA A 307 13.31 6.76 -0.99
C ALA A 307 14.80 6.98 -0.67
N ALA A 308 15.49 5.94 -0.18
CA ALA A 308 16.91 6.03 0.17
C ALA A 308 17.79 6.32 -1.05
N THR A 309 17.56 5.63 -2.17
CA THR A 309 18.34 5.89 -3.40
C THR A 309 18.06 7.27 -3.98
N GLY A 310 16.84 7.79 -3.86
CA GLY A 310 16.51 9.16 -4.27
C GLY A 310 17.25 10.21 -3.43
N LEU A 311 17.30 10.04 -2.10
CA LEU A 311 18.05 10.91 -1.20
C LEU A 311 19.57 10.84 -1.43
N VAL A 312 20.11 9.63 -1.65
CA VAL A 312 21.53 9.43 -1.96
C VAL A 312 21.89 10.06 -3.31
N LEU A 313 21.04 9.90 -4.31
CA LEU A 313 21.20 10.55 -5.61
C LEU A 313 21.21 12.07 -5.46
N LEU A 314 20.30 12.66 -4.68
CA LEU A 314 20.29 14.09 -4.40
C LEU A 314 21.58 14.57 -3.71
N ALA A 315 22.09 13.80 -2.75
CA ALA A 315 23.30 14.14 -1.99
C ALA A 315 24.58 14.07 -2.86
N LEU A 316 24.61 13.17 -3.84
CA LEU A 316 25.79 12.89 -4.68
C LEU A 316 25.63 13.36 -6.13
N ARG A 317 24.62 14.19 -6.42
CA ARG A 317 24.27 14.60 -7.79
C ARG A 317 25.37 15.37 -8.52
N ASP A 318 26.26 16.02 -7.79
CA ASP A 318 27.36 16.83 -8.35
C ASP A 318 28.67 16.04 -8.44
N THR A 319 28.61 14.70 -8.35
CA THR A 319 29.77 13.80 -8.41
C THR A 319 29.68 12.87 -9.63
N SER A 320 30.80 12.22 -9.99
CA SER A 320 30.83 11.17 -11.03
C SER A 320 29.96 9.95 -10.74
N ALA A 321 29.46 9.79 -9.51
CA ALA A 321 28.50 8.75 -9.17
C ALA A 321 27.07 9.05 -9.69
N MET A 322 26.78 10.27 -10.14
CA MET A 322 25.43 10.70 -10.50
C MET A 322 24.76 9.81 -11.55
N GLY A 323 25.45 9.47 -12.65
CA GLY A 323 24.88 8.67 -13.74
C GLY A 323 24.51 7.26 -13.30
N ALA A 324 25.41 6.59 -12.60
CA ALA A 324 25.17 5.28 -12.01
C ALA A 324 24.03 5.31 -10.98
N LEU A 325 24.01 6.29 -10.07
CA LEU A 325 22.95 6.42 -9.06
C LEU A 325 21.59 6.73 -9.69
N LEU A 326 21.54 7.55 -10.74
CA LEU A 326 20.32 7.85 -11.48
C LEU A 326 19.73 6.58 -12.12
N THR A 327 20.56 5.80 -12.82
CA THR A 327 20.09 4.56 -13.46
C THR A 327 19.61 3.52 -12.44
N VAL A 328 20.31 3.39 -11.30
CA VAL A 328 19.87 2.55 -10.18
C VAL A 328 18.54 3.03 -9.61
N HIS A 329 18.41 4.31 -9.31
CA HIS A 329 17.18 4.88 -8.75
C HIS A 329 15.99 4.69 -9.70
N LEU A 330 16.16 5.01 -10.98
CA LEU A 330 15.11 4.84 -12.01
C LEU A 330 14.72 3.37 -12.19
N GLY A 331 15.68 2.44 -12.14
CA GLY A 331 15.39 1.01 -12.18
C GLY A 331 14.56 0.54 -10.98
N ILE A 332 14.86 1.04 -9.79
CA ILE A 332 14.09 0.75 -8.57
C ILE A 332 12.68 1.36 -8.66
N VAL A 333 12.54 2.60 -9.15
CA VAL A 333 11.25 3.26 -9.37
C VAL A 333 10.40 2.48 -10.38
N ALA A 334 10.99 2.03 -11.49
CA ALA A 334 10.29 1.21 -12.47
C ALA A 334 9.79 -0.11 -11.86
N ALA A 335 10.62 -0.79 -11.06
CA ALA A 335 10.22 -1.99 -10.34
C ALA A 335 9.10 -1.72 -9.30
N LEU A 336 9.15 -0.59 -8.59
CA LEU A 336 8.08 -0.12 -7.71
C LEU A 336 6.77 0.02 -8.50
N TYR A 337 6.78 0.73 -9.62
CA TYR A 337 5.57 0.98 -10.43
C TYR A 337 4.95 -0.32 -10.95
N LEU A 338 5.78 -1.28 -11.37
CA LEU A 338 5.33 -2.62 -11.77
C LEU A 338 4.73 -3.40 -10.61
N ALA A 339 5.29 -3.27 -9.41
CA ALA A 339 4.85 -4.00 -8.23
C ALA A 339 3.63 -3.36 -7.53
N LEU A 340 3.38 -2.06 -7.69
CA LEU A 340 2.30 -1.33 -7.02
C LEU A 340 0.96 -2.08 -6.99
N PRO A 341 0.36 -2.50 -8.12
CA PRO A 341 -0.97 -3.10 -8.11
C PRO A 341 -0.99 -4.50 -7.46
N TYR A 342 0.17 -5.17 -7.38
CA TYR A 342 0.35 -6.52 -6.84
C TYR A 342 0.91 -6.56 -5.43
N SER A 343 1.24 -5.39 -4.87
CA SER A 343 1.81 -5.24 -3.54
C SER A 343 0.72 -5.03 -2.49
N LYS A 344 1.14 -4.80 -1.24
CA LYS A 344 0.23 -4.33 -0.19
C LYS A 344 -0.45 -3.01 -0.54
N PHE A 345 0.09 -2.20 -1.45
CA PHE A 345 -0.51 -0.93 -1.88
C PHE A 345 -1.96 -1.09 -2.36
N ALA A 346 -2.33 -2.25 -2.93
CA ALA A 346 -3.70 -2.52 -3.37
C ALA A 346 -4.75 -2.39 -2.25
N HIS A 347 -4.33 -2.50 -0.98
CA HIS A 347 -5.22 -2.27 0.16
C HIS A 347 -5.87 -0.88 0.14
N VAL A 348 -5.20 0.14 -0.41
CA VAL A 348 -5.74 1.51 -0.49
C VAL A 348 -7.09 1.51 -1.21
N VAL A 349 -7.21 0.74 -2.30
CA VAL A 349 -8.45 0.66 -3.09
C VAL A 349 -9.48 -0.23 -2.42
N TYR A 350 -9.12 -1.47 -2.07
CA TYR A 350 -10.09 -2.43 -1.55
C TYR A 350 -10.64 -2.04 -0.16
N ARG A 351 -9.78 -1.49 0.70
CA ARG A 351 -10.21 -1.01 2.02
C ARG A 351 -11.04 0.25 1.92
N TYR A 352 -10.68 1.19 1.03
CA TYR A 352 -11.50 2.38 0.80
C TYR A 352 -12.88 1.99 0.26
N ALA A 353 -12.96 1.08 -0.72
CA ALA A 353 -14.23 0.55 -1.21
C ALA A 353 -15.06 -0.11 -0.09
N ALA A 354 -14.43 -0.89 0.80
CA ALA A 354 -15.11 -1.46 1.95
C ALA A 354 -15.62 -0.39 2.93
N LEU A 355 -14.85 0.68 3.20
CA LEU A 355 -15.29 1.80 4.04
C LEU A 355 -16.49 2.54 3.45
N VAL A 356 -16.46 2.82 2.13
CA VAL A 356 -17.58 3.44 1.42
C VAL A 356 -18.83 2.57 1.56
N ARG A 357 -18.71 1.26 1.32
CA ARG A 357 -19.83 0.32 1.49
C ARG A 357 -20.35 0.34 2.92
N TYR A 358 -19.48 0.31 3.93
CA TYR A 358 -19.89 0.39 5.33
C TYR A 358 -20.72 1.64 5.62
N ARG A 359 -20.24 2.82 5.18
CA ARG A 359 -20.97 4.08 5.38
C ARG A 359 -22.33 4.10 4.69
N ILE A 360 -22.45 3.50 3.51
CA ILE A 360 -23.73 3.35 2.80
C ILE A 360 -24.67 2.39 3.54
N GLU A 361 -24.18 1.24 4.02
CA GLU A 361 -24.97 0.28 4.80
C GLU A 361 -25.53 0.96 6.07
N THR A 362 -24.70 1.70 6.81
CA THR A 362 -25.12 2.45 8.01
C THR A 362 -26.11 3.57 7.68
N ALA A 363 -25.88 4.32 6.60
CA ALA A 363 -26.78 5.40 6.19
C ALA A 363 -28.18 4.87 5.82
N ARG A 364 -28.26 3.70 5.18
CA ARG A 364 -29.55 3.06 4.84
C ARG A 364 -30.31 2.60 6.08
N GLN A 365 -29.61 2.07 7.09
CA GLN A 365 -30.24 1.68 8.35
C GLN A 365 -30.75 2.88 9.15
N GLY A 366 -29.94 3.95 9.25
CA GLY A 366 -30.37 5.18 9.92
C GLY A 366 -31.49 5.94 9.21
N ARG A 367 -31.84 5.57 7.97
CA ARG A 367 -33.03 6.07 7.24
C ARG A 367 -34.25 5.14 7.39
N ALA A 368 -34.04 3.90 7.83
CA ALA A 368 -35.08 2.88 8.00
C ALA A 368 -35.65 2.86 9.43
N VAL A 369 -34.96 3.49 10.38
CA VAL A 369 -35.43 3.90 11.70
C VAL A 369 -35.92 5.33 11.60
#